data_AF-A0A1Q4XQR5-F1
#
_entry.id   AF-A0A1Q4XQR5-F1
#
_cell.length_a   1.000
_cell.length_b   1.000
_cell.length_c   1.000
_cell.angle_alpha   90.00
_cell.angle_beta   90.00
_cell.angle_gamma   90.00
#
_symmetry.space_group_name_H-M   'P 1'
#
loop_
_entity.id
_entity.type
_entity.pdbx_description
1 polymer ?
#
loop_
_entity_poly.entity_id
_entity_poly.type
_entity_poly.pdbx_seq_one_letter_code
_entity_poly.pdbx_strand_id
1 'polypeptide(L)'
;MTDNRIATVGDLLTALDRYDPATPIRVATQPRYPMEHVLGRVVCTPDDAEGDGTAPTDPPVVWLGVGAQVGYLPETATDSLGWSR
;
A
#
# COMPACT_ATOMS: atom_id res chain seq x y z
N MET A 1 -11.53 16.38 6.62
CA MET A 1 -10.82 15.27 5.93
C MET A 1 -9.70 14.85 6.86
N THR A 2 -9.90 13.78 7.62
CA THR A 2 -8.89 13.27 8.55
C THR A 2 -7.71 12.82 7.70
N ASP A 3 -6.51 13.36 7.97
CA ASP A 3 -5.29 12.94 7.32
C ASP A 3 -5.02 11.48 7.71
N ASN A 4 -5.43 10.56 6.84
CA ASN A 4 -5.41 9.11 7.04
C ASN A 4 -4.06 8.53 6.59
N ARG A 5 -2.99 9.31 6.74
CA ARG A 5 -1.67 8.97 6.25
C ARG A 5 -1.09 7.82 7.06
N ILE A 6 -0.89 6.68 6.39
CA ILE A 6 -0.14 5.55 6.89
C ILE A 6 1.32 5.76 6.45
N ALA A 7 2.22 6.06 7.38
CA ALA A 7 3.61 6.39 7.07
C ALA A 7 4.61 5.31 7.54
N THR A 8 4.22 4.50 8.53
CA THR A 8 5.06 3.47 9.12
C THR A 8 4.39 2.09 9.08
N VAL A 9 5.19 1.04 9.30
CA VAL A 9 4.67 -0.33 9.48
C VAL A 9 3.68 -0.39 10.66
N GLY A 10 3.97 0.33 11.75
CA GLY A 10 3.09 0.39 12.91
C GLY A 10 1.73 1.03 12.62
N ASP A 11 1.71 2.10 11.81
CA ASP A 11 0.45 2.74 11.38
C ASP A 11 -0.39 1.77 10.55
N LEU A 12 0.25 1.02 9.65
CA LEU A 12 -0.43 0.06 8.80
C LEU A 12 -1.04 -1.07 9.62
N LEU A 13 -0.27 -1.63 10.56
CA LEU A 13 -0.77 -2.66 11.47
C LEU A 13 -1.95 -2.14 12.30
N THR A 14 -1.81 -0.97 12.92
CA THR A 14 -2.88 -0.35 13.72
C THR A 14 -4.15 -0.11 12.91
N ALA A 15 -4.01 0.35 11.66
CA ALA A 15 -5.14 0.60 10.78
C ALA A 15 -5.89 -0.68 10.38
N LEU A 16 -5.17 -1.80 10.26
CA LEU A 16 -5.71 -3.08 9.79
C LEU A 16 -6.15 -4.04 10.91
N ASP A 17 -5.58 -3.91 12.11
CA ASP A 17 -5.75 -4.83 13.25
C ASP A 17 -7.22 -5.03 13.68
N ARG A 18 -8.08 -4.05 13.40
CA ARG A 18 -9.51 -4.10 13.74
C ARG A 18 -10.39 -4.94 12.80
N TYR A 19 -9.86 -5.38 11.66
CA TYR A 19 -10.63 -6.14 10.66
C TYR A 19 -10.35 -7.65 10.76
N ASP A 20 -11.26 -8.46 10.24
CA ASP A 20 -11.05 -9.92 10.16
C ASP A 20 -9.78 -10.21 9.33
N PRO A 21 -8.79 -10.95 9.86
CA PRO A 21 -7.54 -11.30 9.15
C PRO A 21 -7.73 -12.05 7.83
N ALA A 22 -8.88 -12.69 7.62
CA ALA A 22 -9.20 -13.35 6.35
C ALA A 22 -9.75 -12.39 5.28
N THR A 23 -10.02 -11.13 5.63
CA THR A 23 -10.56 -10.12 4.71
C THR A 23 -9.52 -9.77 3.64
N PRO A 24 -9.84 -9.86 2.34
CA PRO A 24 -8.91 -9.47 1.28
C PRO A 24 -8.57 -7.96 1.30
N ILE A 25 -7.28 -7.62 1.15
CA ILE A 25 -6.80 -6.25 0.97
C ILE A 25 -6.59 -5.94 -0.52
N ARG A 26 -6.88 -4.71 -0.94
CA ARG A 26 -6.62 -4.19 -2.29
C ARG A 26 -5.95 -2.82 -2.23
N VAL A 27 -5.15 -2.51 -3.25
CA VAL A 27 -4.52 -1.21 -3.46
C VAL A 27 -5.29 -0.47 -4.54
N ALA A 28 -5.86 0.68 -4.18
CA ALA A 28 -6.45 1.61 -5.13
C ALA A 28 -5.35 2.38 -5.86
N THR A 29 -5.40 2.42 -7.19
CA THR A 29 -4.48 3.23 -8.01
C THR A 29 -5.24 3.99 -9.10
N GLN A 30 -4.53 4.91 -9.77
CA GLN A 30 -5.01 5.64 -10.96
C GLN A 30 -6.28 6.48 -10.71
N PRO A 31 -6.16 7.69 -10.14
CA PRO A 31 -7.33 8.54 -9.83
C PRO A 31 -8.27 8.81 -11.00
N ARG A 32 -7.73 8.94 -12.23
CA ARG A 32 -8.53 9.20 -13.44
C ARG A 32 -9.17 7.94 -14.03
N TYR A 33 -8.73 6.77 -13.61
CA TYR A 33 -9.25 5.48 -14.04
C TYR A 33 -9.16 4.48 -12.88
N PRO A 34 -10.02 4.64 -11.84
CA PRO A 34 -9.85 3.96 -10.57
C PRO A 34 -9.79 2.43 -10.72
N MET A 35 -8.63 1.85 -10.42
CA MET A 35 -8.38 0.42 -10.48
C MET A 35 -8.04 -0.14 -9.11
N GLU A 36 -8.46 -1.37 -8.85
CA GLU A 36 -8.01 -2.14 -7.70
C GLU A 36 -6.97 -3.20 -8.11
N HIS A 37 -5.91 -3.26 -7.32
CA HIS A 37 -4.80 -4.21 -7.48
C HIS A 37 -4.62 -5.05 -6.23
N VAL A 38 -4.04 -6.23 -6.38
CA VAL A 38 -3.53 -7.00 -5.25
C VAL A 38 -2.32 -6.26 -4.66
N LEU A 39 -2.20 -6.21 -3.32
CA LEU A 39 -0.96 -5.78 -2.68
C LEU A 39 0.12 -6.83 -2.94
N GLY A 40 1.26 -6.41 -3.50
CA GLY A 40 2.38 -7.29 -3.78
C GLY A 40 3.16 -7.66 -2.53
N ARG A 41 4.20 -8.49 -2.72
CA ARG A 41 5.13 -8.86 -1.65
C ARG A 41 5.97 -7.67 -1.18
N VAL A 42 6.62 -7.82 -0.03
CA VAL A 42 7.76 -6.99 0.36
C VAL A 42 8.88 -7.20 -0.67
N VAL A 43 9.37 -6.11 -1.25
CA VAL A 43 10.38 -6.14 -2.32
C VAL A 43 11.74 -5.61 -1.88
N CYS A 44 11.79 -4.81 -0.82
CA CYS A 44 13.01 -4.30 -0.20
C CYS A 44 12.72 -3.92 1.26
N THR A 45 13.69 -4.17 2.13
CA THR A 45 13.67 -3.94 3.57
C THR A 45 14.90 -3.16 4.00
N PRO A 46 14.90 -2.55 5.20
CA PRO A 46 16.08 -1.86 5.73
C PRO A 46 17.33 -2.74 5.88
N ASP A 47 17.16 -4.06 5.92
CA ASP A 47 18.25 -5.02 6.13
C ASP A 47 18.82 -5.57 4.82
N ASP A 48 18.20 -5.26 3.67
CA ASP A 48 18.69 -5.70 2.37
C ASP A 48 19.96 -4.93 2.01
N ALA A 49 21.04 -5.63 1.69
CA ALA A 49 22.26 -4.99 1.21
C ALA A 49 22.06 -4.37 -0.18
N GLU A 50 22.82 -3.32 -0.47
CA GLU A 50 22.93 -2.76 -1.82
C GLU A 50 23.49 -3.80 -2.80
N GLY A 51 23.37 -3.54 -4.10
CA GLY A 51 23.78 -4.49 -5.15
C GLY A 51 25.27 -4.89 -5.12
N ASP A 52 26.12 -4.12 -4.44
CA ASP A 52 27.55 -4.38 -4.22
C ASP A 52 27.86 -5.01 -2.84
N GLY A 53 26.82 -5.35 -2.06
CA GLY A 53 26.93 -5.93 -0.73
C GLY A 53 27.20 -4.92 0.38
N THR A 54 27.21 -3.62 0.09
CA THR A 54 27.31 -2.59 1.12
C THR A 54 25.99 -2.45 1.89
N ALA A 55 26.08 -1.98 3.14
CA ALA A 55 24.88 -1.70 3.94
C ALA A 55 24.14 -0.48 3.36
N PRO A 56 22.79 -0.45 3.39
CA PRO A 56 22.01 0.70 2.93
C PRO A 56 22.42 1.99 3.62
N THR A 57 22.56 3.06 2.82
CA THR A 57 22.82 4.41 3.33
C THR A 57 21.55 5.25 3.47
N ASP A 58 20.47 4.84 2.79
CA ASP A 58 19.19 5.51 2.86
C ASP A 58 18.46 5.24 4.18
N PRO A 59 17.53 6.11 4.60
CA PRO A 59 16.68 5.86 5.75
C PRO A 59 15.95 4.50 5.64
N PRO A 60 15.72 3.80 6.77
CA PRO A 60 15.07 2.49 6.76
C PRO A 60 13.64 2.60 6.23
N VAL A 61 13.35 1.94 5.11
CA VAL A 61 12.01 1.86 4.50
C VAL A 61 11.70 0.41 4.11
N VAL A 62 10.45 -0.02 4.34
CA VAL A 62 9.92 -1.28 3.81
C VAL A 62 9.11 -0.99 2.56
N TRP A 63 9.54 -1.54 1.43
CA TRP A 63 8.89 -1.35 0.14
C TRP A 63 7.96 -2.51 -0.18
N LEU A 64 6.71 -2.20 -0.51
CA LEU A 64 5.70 -3.16 -0.96
C LEU A 64 5.48 -2.99 -2.46
N GLY A 65 5.45 -4.11 -3.19
CA GLY A 65 5.08 -4.10 -4.60
C GLY A 65 3.58 -3.87 -4.81
N VAL A 66 3.20 -3.51 -6.03
CA VAL A 66 1.80 -3.60 -6.51
C VAL A 66 1.69 -4.82 -7.40
N GLY A 67 0.70 -5.66 -7.13
CA GLY A 67 0.45 -6.90 -7.87
C GLY A 67 -0.49 -6.72 -9.06
N ALA A 68 -1.07 -7.85 -9.48
CA ALA A 68 -1.99 -7.90 -10.61
C ALA A 68 -3.22 -7.01 -10.38
N GLN A 69 -3.71 -6.42 -11.48
CA GLN A 69 -5.01 -5.76 -11.49
C GLN A 69 -6.12 -6.80 -11.29
N VAL A 70 -7.07 -6.49 -10.41
CA VAL A 70 -8.24 -7.34 -10.16
C VAL A 70 -9.46 -6.79 -10.88
N GLY A 71 -9.64 -5.47 -10.90
CA GLY A 71 -10.79 -4.84 -11.53
C GLY A 71 -10.80 -3.32 -11.37
N TYR A 72 -12.01 -2.77 -11.44
CA TYR A 72 -12.27 -1.37 -11.15
C TYR A 72 -12.51 -1.18 -9.66
N LEU A 73 -12.09 -0.02 -9.16
CA LEU A 73 -12.36 0.35 -7.78
C LEU A 73 -13.86 0.60 -7.57
N PRO A 74 -14.47 0.16 -6.46
CA PRO A 74 -15.85 0.50 -6.13
C PRO A 74 -16.07 2.02 -6.05
N GLU A 75 -17.27 2.48 -6.41
CA GLU A 75 -17.64 3.91 -6.34
C GLU A 75 -17.45 4.48 -4.93
N THR A 76 -17.88 3.77 -3.88
CA THR A 76 -17.72 4.22 -2.49
C THR A 76 -16.26 4.45 -2.08
N ALA A 77 -15.33 3.66 -2.61
CA ALA A 77 -13.90 3.83 -2.37
C ALA A 77 -13.33 4.98 -3.22
N THR A 78 -13.80 5.12 -4.46
CA THR A 78 -13.46 6.23 -5.36
C THR A 78 -13.88 7.59 -4.75
N ASP A 79 -15.08 7.66 -4.20
CA ASP A 79 -15.62 8.85 -3.52
C ASP A 79 -14.83 9.17 -2.26
N SER A 80 -14.52 8.16 -1.44
CA SER A 80 -13.74 8.33 -0.22
C SER A 80 -12.32 8.85 -0.48
N LEU A 81 -11.76 8.54 -1.66
CA LEU A 81 -10.47 9.04 -2.13
C LEU A 81 -10.56 10.41 -2.82
N GLY A 82 -11.76 10.95 -3.03
CA GLY A 82 -11.98 12.18 -3.79
C GLY A 82 -11.61 12.06 -5.27
N TRP A 83 -11.68 10.84 -5.81
CA TRP A 83 -11.39 10.56 -7.23
C TRP A 83 -12.65 10.65 -8.09
N SER A 84 -13.81 10.57 -7.46
CA SER A 84 -15.08 10.96 -8.05
C SER A 84 -15.11 12.48 -8.16
N ARG A 85 -15.06 12.96 -9.40
CA ARG A 85 -15.19 14.34 -9.85
C ARG A 85 -15.79 15.37 -8.87
#